data_AF-A0A8B8TKJ2-F1
#
_entry.id   AF-A0A8B8TKJ2-F1
#
_cell.length_a   1.000
_cell.length_b   1.000
_cell.length_c   1.000
_cell.angle_alpha   90.00
_cell.angle_beta   90.00
_cell.angle_gamma   90.00
#
_symmetry.space_group_name_H-M   'P 1'
#
loop_
_entity.id
_entity.type
_entity.pdbx_description
1 polymer ?
#
loop_
_entity_poly.entity_id
_entity_poly.type
_entity_poly.pdbx_seq_one_letter_code
_entity_poly.pdbx_strand_id
1 'polypeptide(L)'
;MTDEDSDTPVAEAQAQEENEMPIMQLCGLVEELSYGNSALKTEVEMFEKYYNKLEPRDLRPPRLSEVILSGAEIAQLRGRGRSKSRLGMERVTGLSVDQKLELVQKELEDTKDEIRHMRANAERDLQHHEAIIEEAEIRWAEVQKAVHDFEKDILKTISKKKGSILATQKVMKYIEDMNRRRDSMKDKLRLKNVSLKVQKKKMLSQLRQKEEVGEALHDVDFQQLKIENALFLEMIEARNQELIQLKLASGNTLQILNAYKSKLHRAMEMSINLDKEFLLRNELLKKIEKETQQVEEKLPNWFAKWLHHFTFQLCEGSSFCTSSPALVIFRFF
;
A
#
# COMPACT_ATOMS: atom_id res chain seq x y z
N MET A 1 -57.79 85.38 42.99
CA MET A 1 -57.56 85.57 41.55
C MET A 1 -56.32 84.76 41.25
N THR A 2 -56.36 83.47 40.89
CA THR A 2 -56.89 82.88 39.63
C THR A 2 -56.50 83.76 38.43
N ASP A 3 -55.69 83.35 37.46
CA ASP A 3 -55.70 82.11 36.67
C ASP A 3 -54.35 81.81 35.95
N GLU A 4 -54.25 80.58 35.43
CA GLU A 4 -53.25 79.89 34.56
C GLU A 4 -52.95 80.66 33.23
N ASP A 5 -51.94 80.42 32.38
CA ASP A 5 -51.28 79.16 31.98
C ASP A 5 -50.04 79.38 31.05
N SER A 6 -49.21 78.34 30.94
CA SER A 6 -48.18 77.99 29.91
C SER A 6 -46.90 78.82 29.73
N ASP A 7 -45.78 78.28 30.22
CA ASP A 7 -44.71 77.72 29.36
C ASP A 7 -43.61 77.01 30.20
N THR A 8 -43.36 75.72 29.90
CA THR A 8 -42.22 74.88 30.34
C THR A 8 -40.86 75.53 30.07
N PRO A 9 -39.78 75.28 30.85
CA PRO A 9 -39.11 73.97 30.95
C PRO A 9 -38.54 73.72 32.40
N VAL A 10 -37.85 72.66 32.83
CA VAL A 10 -36.92 71.67 32.27
C VAL A 10 -37.05 70.42 33.15
N ALA A 11 -37.08 69.25 32.52
CA ALA A 11 -37.06 67.95 33.19
C ALA A 11 -35.77 67.76 34.00
N GLU A 12 -35.90 67.49 35.30
CA GLU A 12 -34.87 66.81 36.07
C GLU A 12 -34.67 65.41 35.47
N ALA A 13 -33.51 65.24 34.85
CA ALA A 13 -33.09 64.01 34.21
C ALA A 13 -33.07 62.87 35.25
N GLN A 14 -33.94 61.89 35.02
CA GLN A 14 -33.77 60.56 35.59
C GLN A 14 -32.41 60.02 35.12
N ALA A 15 -31.58 59.70 36.11
CA ALA A 15 -30.34 58.97 35.94
C ALA A 15 -30.60 57.66 35.17
N GLN A 16 -30.22 57.62 33.90
CA GLN A 16 -29.77 56.39 33.29
C GLN A 16 -28.30 56.23 33.69
N GLU A 17 -28.06 55.33 34.65
CA GLU A 17 -26.74 54.76 34.89
C GLU A 17 -26.22 54.19 33.56
N GLU A 18 -25.35 54.95 32.89
CA GLU A 18 -24.38 54.35 31.96
C GLU A 18 -23.52 53.41 32.80
N ASN A 19 -23.74 52.12 32.60
CA ASN A 19 -22.99 51.06 33.26
C ASN A 19 -21.56 51.05 32.65
N GLU A 20 -20.71 51.97 33.11
CA GLU A 20 -19.30 52.06 32.70
C GLU A 20 -18.56 50.81 33.19
N MET A 21 -18.43 49.84 32.29
CA MET A 21 -17.67 48.64 32.53
C MET A 21 -16.19 49.00 32.79
N PRO A 22 -15.48 48.38 33.76
CA PRO A 22 -14.08 48.66 34.00
C PRO A 22 -13.21 48.44 32.75
N ILE A 23 -12.22 49.31 32.51
CA ILE A 23 -11.33 49.31 31.32
C ILE A 23 -10.74 47.91 31.02
N MET A 24 -10.39 47.15 32.06
CA MET A 24 -9.83 45.81 31.92
C MET A 24 -10.84 44.78 31.34
N GLN A 25 -12.14 44.94 31.63
CA GLN A 25 -13.21 44.14 31.05
C GLN A 25 -13.51 44.56 29.60
N LEU A 26 -13.43 45.86 29.29
CA LEU A 26 -13.48 46.35 27.91
C LEU A 26 -12.33 45.80 27.06
N CYS A 27 -11.11 45.77 27.57
CA CYS A 27 -9.96 45.19 26.86
C CYS A 27 -10.19 43.70 26.56
N GLY A 28 -10.69 42.93 27.53
CA GLY A 28 -11.01 41.52 27.31
C GLY A 28 -12.11 41.32 26.25
N LEU A 29 -13.16 42.14 26.29
CA LEU A 29 -14.24 42.09 25.29
C LEU A 29 -13.74 42.47 23.88
N VAL A 30 -12.83 43.45 23.78
CA VAL A 30 -12.22 43.84 22.51
C VAL A 30 -11.33 42.72 21.95
N GLU A 31 -10.55 42.03 22.78
CA GLU A 31 -9.76 40.87 22.36
C GLU A 31 -10.64 39.71 21.89
N GLU A 32 -11.72 39.41 22.63
CA GLU A 32 -12.67 38.35 22.27
C GLU A 32 -13.40 38.66 20.96
N LEU A 33 -13.90 39.89 20.80
CA LEU A 33 -14.54 40.35 19.56
C LEU A 33 -13.55 40.42 18.40
N SER A 34 -12.29 40.77 18.65
CA SER A 34 -11.23 40.76 17.64
C SER A 34 -10.97 39.35 17.11
N TYR A 35 -10.86 38.37 18.02
CA TYR A 35 -10.71 36.97 17.64
C TYR A 35 -11.92 36.43 16.87
N GLY A 36 -13.14 36.73 17.35
CA GLY A 36 -14.39 36.36 16.67
C GLY A 36 -14.50 36.99 15.28
N ASN A 37 -14.16 38.27 15.14
CA ASN A 37 -14.14 38.96 13.85
C ASN A 37 -13.06 38.39 12.92
N SER A 38 -11.89 38.00 13.45
CA SER A 38 -10.86 37.35 12.65
C SER A 38 -11.35 36.00 12.11
N ALA A 39 -12.01 35.20 12.94
CA ALA A 39 -12.58 33.92 12.53
C ALA A 39 -13.66 34.09 11.45
N LEU A 40 -14.59 35.02 11.65
CA LEU A 40 -15.63 35.36 10.65
C LEU A 40 -15.02 35.89 9.36
N LYS A 41 -13.94 36.67 9.42
CA LYS A 41 -13.24 37.17 8.25
C LYS A 41 -12.63 36.02 7.44
N THR A 42 -11.98 35.06 8.11
CA THR A 42 -11.46 33.86 7.45
C THR A 42 -12.59 33.04 6.80
N GLU A 43 -13.73 32.92 7.48
CA GLU A 43 -14.92 32.24 6.95
C GLU A 43 -15.49 32.94 5.70
N VAL A 44 -15.59 34.27 5.73
CA VAL A 44 -16.00 35.09 4.57
C VAL A 44 -15.02 34.93 3.41
N GLU A 45 -13.70 34.95 3.67
CA GLU A 45 -12.68 34.73 2.64
C GLU A 45 -12.78 33.34 2.01
N MET A 46 -13.07 32.29 2.80
CA MET A 46 -13.36 30.95 2.28
C MET A 46 -14.60 30.95 1.38
N PHE A 47 -15.69 31.59 1.82
CA PHE A 47 -16.92 31.67 1.04
C PHE A 47 -16.76 32.50 -0.24
N GLU A 48 -16.00 33.60 -0.22
CA GLU A 48 -15.70 34.40 -1.41
C GLU A 48 -14.86 33.60 -2.41
N LYS A 49 -13.82 32.89 -1.97
CA LYS A 49 -13.03 32.00 -2.83
C LYS A 49 -13.89 30.90 -3.47
N TYR A 50 -14.90 30.42 -2.76
CA TYR A 50 -15.87 29.45 -3.26
C TYR A 50 -16.87 30.06 -4.25
N TYR A 51 -17.47 31.21 -3.93
CA TYR A 51 -18.39 31.93 -4.80
C TYR A 51 -17.75 32.26 -6.15
N ASN A 52 -16.51 32.74 -6.15
CA ASN A 52 -15.73 33.03 -7.34
C ASN A 52 -15.43 31.79 -8.22
N LYS A 53 -15.52 30.57 -7.67
CA LYS A 53 -15.33 29.31 -8.40
C LYS A 53 -16.64 28.71 -8.93
N LEU A 54 -17.78 29.08 -8.33
CA LEU A 54 -19.11 28.62 -8.73
C LEU A 54 -19.73 29.42 -9.87
N GLU A 55 -19.34 30.68 -10.07
CA GLU A 55 -19.77 31.43 -11.26
C GLU A 55 -19.13 30.80 -12.51
N PRO A 56 -19.92 30.24 -13.45
CA PRO A 56 -19.43 29.97 -14.78
C PRO A 56 -18.94 31.30 -15.37
N ARG A 57 -17.72 31.35 -15.91
CA ARG A 57 -17.18 32.54 -16.58
C ARG A 57 -18.11 33.13 -17.66
N ASP A 58 -19.12 32.37 -18.09
CA ASP A 58 -20.07 32.70 -19.14
C ASP A 58 -21.32 33.49 -18.67
N LEU A 59 -21.53 33.68 -17.36
CA LEU A 59 -22.68 34.41 -16.82
C LEU A 59 -22.30 35.68 -16.04
N ARG A 60 -21.16 36.30 -16.34
CA ARG A 60 -20.85 37.64 -15.82
C ARG A 60 -21.84 38.64 -16.44
N PRO A 61 -22.81 39.22 -15.72
CA PRO A 61 -23.42 40.45 -16.20
C PRO A 61 -22.30 41.48 -16.27
N PRO A 62 -22.16 42.27 -17.34
CA PRO A 62 -21.18 43.35 -17.38
C PRO A 62 -21.34 44.16 -16.10
N ARG A 63 -20.24 44.36 -15.36
CA ARG A 63 -20.29 45.30 -14.23
C ARG A 63 -20.82 46.62 -14.79
N LEU A 64 -21.86 47.14 -14.15
CA LEU A 64 -22.52 48.41 -14.52
C LEU A 64 -21.57 49.62 -14.54
N SER A 65 -20.30 49.43 -14.19
CA SER A 65 -19.23 50.42 -14.28
C SER A 65 -18.55 50.52 -15.66
N GLU A 66 -18.89 49.68 -16.66
CA GLU A 66 -18.23 49.72 -17.99
C GLU A 66 -19.16 49.78 -19.21
N VAL A 67 -20.46 50.02 -19.04
CA VAL A 67 -21.35 50.27 -20.18
C VAL A 67 -21.72 51.75 -20.24
N ILE A 68 -21.08 52.49 -21.15
CA ILE A 68 -21.60 53.79 -21.60
C ILE A 68 -22.85 53.49 -22.46
N LEU A 69 -24.02 53.50 -21.83
CA LEU A 69 -25.29 53.51 -22.55
C LEU A 69 -25.63 54.96 -22.94
N SER A 70 -25.80 55.19 -24.24
CA SER A 70 -26.38 56.42 -24.76
C SER A 70 -27.83 56.58 -24.28
N GLY A 71 -28.21 57.78 -23.83
CA GLY A 71 -29.52 58.09 -23.26
C GLY A 71 -30.74 57.83 -24.18
N ALA A 72 -30.54 57.37 -25.42
CA ALA A 72 -31.59 57.09 -26.38
C ALA A 72 -32.23 55.68 -26.25
N GLU A 73 -31.61 54.73 -25.54
CA GLU A 73 -32.14 53.34 -25.45
C GLU A 73 -33.03 53.10 -24.21
N ILE A 74 -33.05 54.03 -23.25
CA ILE A 74 -33.82 53.90 -21.99
C ILE A 74 -35.34 54.14 -22.21
N ALA A 75 -35.74 54.76 -23.32
CA ALA A 75 -37.14 55.18 -23.55
C ALA A 75 -38.08 54.09 -24.09
N GLN A 76 -37.58 52.92 -24.53
CA GLN A 76 -38.41 51.90 -25.20
C GLN A 76 -38.90 50.75 -24.31
N LEU A 77 -38.55 50.72 -23.02
CA LEU A 77 -38.92 49.61 -22.12
C LEU A 77 -40.15 49.88 -21.21
N ARG A 78 -40.84 51.01 -21.36
CA ARG A 78 -42.15 51.22 -20.70
C ARG A 78 -43.29 50.64 -21.54
N GLY A 79 -43.39 49.32 -21.56
CA GLY A 79 -44.44 48.62 -22.30
C GLY A 79 -44.81 47.27 -21.69
N ARG A 80 -45.86 47.29 -20.85
CA ARG A 80 -46.81 46.20 -20.61
C ARG A 80 -46.37 45.08 -19.66
N GLY A 81 -46.77 45.25 -18.40
CA GLY A 81 -46.79 44.19 -17.40
C GLY A 81 -47.66 42.99 -17.81
N ARG A 82 -47.11 41.80 -17.66
CA ARG A 82 -47.86 40.56 -17.49
C ARG A 82 -47.22 39.78 -16.35
N SER A 83 -47.94 39.69 -15.24
CA SER A 83 -47.67 38.77 -14.14
C SER A 83 -47.50 37.35 -14.69
N LYS A 84 -46.30 36.79 -14.53
CA LYS A 84 -46.08 35.35 -14.58
C LYS A 84 -45.44 34.96 -13.26
N SER A 85 -46.30 34.59 -12.32
CA SER A 85 -45.91 34.04 -11.04
C SER A 85 -45.09 32.77 -11.23
N ARG A 86 -44.15 32.53 -10.30
CA ARG A 86 -43.45 31.26 -10.04
C ARG A 86 -42.35 30.92 -11.04
N LEU A 87 -41.19 31.54 -10.87
CA LEU A 87 -39.93 30.83 -11.03
C LEU A 87 -39.39 30.59 -9.63
N GLY A 88 -39.04 29.33 -9.39
CA GLY A 88 -38.86 28.75 -8.07
C GLY A 88 -37.93 29.56 -7.19
N MET A 89 -38.27 29.62 -5.91
CA MET A 89 -37.28 29.71 -4.85
C MET A 89 -36.19 28.71 -5.21
N GLU A 90 -35.06 29.19 -5.70
CA GLU A 90 -33.86 28.42 -5.92
C GLU A 90 -33.49 27.91 -4.54
N ARG A 91 -33.97 26.70 -4.22
CA ARG A 91 -33.56 25.98 -3.03
C ARG A 91 -32.07 25.80 -3.21
N VAL A 92 -31.30 26.69 -2.59
CA VAL A 92 -29.85 26.57 -2.42
C VAL A 92 -29.67 25.16 -1.88
N THR A 93 -29.29 24.26 -2.76
CA THR A 93 -29.19 22.85 -2.43
C THR A 93 -27.93 22.78 -1.59
N GLY A 94 -28.12 22.65 -0.27
CA GLY A 94 -26.99 22.60 0.66
C GLY A 94 -26.04 21.47 0.24
N LEU A 95 -24.75 21.71 0.42
CA LEU A 95 -23.71 20.72 0.09
C LEU A 95 -24.00 19.39 0.79
N SER A 96 -23.80 18.29 0.06
CA SER A 96 -23.82 16.96 0.64
C SER A 96 -22.79 16.85 1.77
N VAL A 97 -23.02 15.95 2.72
CA VAL A 97 -22.07 15.66 3.80
C VAL A 97 -20.70 15.27 3.22
N ASP A 98 -20.68 14.53 2.12
CA ASP A 98 -19.44 14.14 1.43
C ASP A 98 -18.68 15.34 0.86
N GLN A 99 -19.40 16.29 0.24
CA GLN A 99 -18.80 17.52 -0.31
C GLN A 99 -18.27 18.43 0.80
N LYS A 100 -18.95 18.48 1.95
CA LYS A 100 -18.48 19.21 3.14
C LYS A 100 -17.22 18.56 3.72
N LEU A 101 -17.18 17.23 3.77
CA LEU A 101 -16.02 16.49 4.27
C LEU A 101 -14.80 16.67 3.36
N GLU A 102 -14.99 16.62 2.04
CA GLU A 102 -13.94 16.93 1.06
C GLU A 102 -13.40 18.36 1.23
N LEU A 103 -14.30 19.34 1.42
CA LEU A 103 -13.92 20.72 1.67
C LEU A 103 -13.10 20.87 2.95
N VAL A 104 -13.56 20.30 4.06
CA VAL A 104 -12.85 20.34 5.35
C VAL A 104 -11.48 19.66 5.26
N GLN A 105 -11.39 18.53 4.56
CA GLN A 105 -10.11 17.85 4.35
C GLN A 105 -9.14 18.69 3.53
N LYS A 106 -9.64 19.39 2.51
CA LYS A 106 -8.82 20.28 1.70
C LYS A 106 -8.32 21.48 2.49
N GLU A 107 -9.20 22.19 3.20
CA GLU A 107 -8.80 23.32 4.05
C GLU A 107 -7.84 22.87 5.17
N LEU A 108 -8.00 21.67 5.70
CA LEU A 108 -7.06 21.08 6.64
C LEU A 108 -5.66 20.86 6.01
N GLU A 109 -5.60 20.44 4.75
CA GLU A 109 -4.31 20.25 4.08
C GLU A 109 -3.68 21.58 3.67
N ASP A 110 -4.47 22.53 3.16
CA ASP A 110 -4.02 23.89 2.83
C ASP A 110 -3.46 24.59 4.08
N THR A 111 -4.16 24.51 5.22
CA THR A 111 -3.66 25.08 6.49
C THR A 111 -2.40 24.40 7.02
N LYS A 112 -2.26 23.07 6.85
CA LYS A 112 -1.00 22.38 7.17
C LYS A 112 0.14 22.88 6.28
N ASP A 113 -0.09 23.07 4.98
CA ASP A 113 0.90 23.61 4.07
C ASP A 113 1.31 25.04 4.43
N GLU A 114 0.35 25.89 4.79
CA GLU A 114 0.61 27.24 5.30
C GLU A 114 1.47 27.20 6.57
N ILE A 115 1.14 26.32 7.54
CA ILE A 115 1.93 26.13 8.76
C ILE A 115 3.36 25.64 8.42
N ARG A 116 3.50 24.68 7.49
CA ARG A 116 4.80 24.19 7.04
C ARG A 116 5.64 25.32 6.45
N HIS A 117 5.05 26.14 5.57
CA HIS A 117 5.73 27.28 4.95
C HIS A 117 6.10 28.36 5.98
N MET A 118 5.19 28.71 6.89
CA MET A 118 5.46 29.65 7.98
C MET A 118 6.62 29.19 8.86
N ARG A 119 6.65 27.91 9.26
CA ARG A 119 7.75 27.34 10.04
C ARG A 119 9.08 27.40 9.30
N ALA A 120 9.08 27.05 8.02
CA ALA A 120 10.29 27.12 7.19
C ALA A 120 10.81 28.56 7.06
N ASN A 121 9.91 29.54 6.98
CA ASN A 121 10.29 30.96 6.92
C ASN A 121 10.86 31.44 8.26
N ALA A 122 10.17 31.14 9.37
CA ALA A 122 10.63 31.48 10.70
C ALA A 122 12.01 30.88 11.02
N GLU A 123 12.25 29.64 10.62
CA GLU A 123 13.56 28.98 10.77
C GLU A 123 14.66 29.71 9.97
N ARG A 124 14.38 30.10 8.72
CA ARG A 124 15.34 30.87 7.91
C ARG A 124 15.65 32.23 8.55
N ASP A 125 14.62 32.90 9.07
CA ASP A 125 14.79 34.22 9.69
C ASP A 125 15.56 34.10 11.02
N LEU A 126 15.29 33.06 11.81
CA LEU A 126 16.04 32.75 13.02
C LEU A 126 17.52 32.51 12.72
N GLN A 127 17.84 31.65 11.76
CA GLN A 127 19.21 31.39 11.31
C GLN A 127 19.90 32.66 10.80
N HIS A 128 19.16 33.53 10.10
CA HIS A 128 19.68 34.81 9.64
C HIS A 128 20.03 35.75 10.80
N HIS A 129 19.16 35.86 11.79
CA HIS A 129 19.41 36.69 12.98
C HIS A 129 20.53 36.12 13.86
N GLU A 130 20.62 34.81 14.04
CA GLU A 130 21.73 34.15 14.72
C GLU A 130 23.07 34.48 14.04
N ALA A 131 23.14 34.40 12.71
CA ALA A 131 24.34 34.77 11.97
C ALA A 131 24.73 36.25 12.14
N ILE A 132 23.75 37.15 12.22
CA ILE A 132 24.00 38.58 12.49
C ILE A 132 24.55 38.78 13.90
N ILE A 133 23.99 38.09 14.90
CA ILE A 133 24.44 38.18 16.29
C ILE A 133 25.88 37.67 16.41
N GLU A 134 26.17 36.48 15.85
CA GLU A 134 27.52 35.91 15.86
C GLU A 134 28.54 36.86 15.19
N GLU A 135 28.19 37.45 14.05
CA GLU A 135 29.04 38.45 13.39
C GLU A 135 29.27 39.69 14.28
N ALA A 136 28.23 40.18 14.95
CA ALA A 136 28.32 41.33 15.85
C ALA A 136 29.21 41.02 17.06
N GLU A 137 29.11 39.83 17.65
CA GLU A 137 29.95 39.38 18.76
C GLU A 137 31.42 39.28 18.37
N ILE A 138 31.71 38.70 17.20
CA ILE A 138 33.07 38.62 16.65
C ILE A 138 33.64 40.03 16.45
N ARG A 139 32.89 40.93 15.80
CA ARG A 139 33.31 42.32 15.56
C ARG A 139 33.53 43.06 16.87
N TRP A 140 32.66 42.85 17.87
CA TRP A 140 32.80 43.46 19.19
C TRP A 140 34.10 43.03 19.87
N ALA A 141 34.40 41.73 19.88
CA ALA A 141 35.65 41.21 20.42
C ALA A 141 36.88 41.76 19.68
N GLU A 142 36.82 41.88 18.35
CA GLU A 142 37.89 42.47 17.54
C GLU A 142 38.12 43.95 17.86
N VAL A 143 37.04 44.73 18.03
CA VAL A 143 37.11 46.16 18.40
C VAL A 143 37.69 46.31 19.81
N GLN A 144 37.20 45.54 20.79
CA GLN A 144 37.73 45.58 22.15
C GLN A 144 39.23 45.27 22.18
N LYS A 145 39.66 44.25 21.43
CA LYS A 145 41.08 43.93 21.29
C LYS A 145 41.86 45.05 20.62
N ALA A 146 41.34 45.65 19.55
CA ALA A 146 41.99 46.75 18.84
C ALA A 146 42.16 47.98 19.73
N VAL A 147 41.15 48.30 20.56
CA VAL A 147 41.21 49.37 21.57
C VAL A 147 42.29 49.07 22.60
N HIS A 148 42.29 47.86 23.18
CA HIS A 148 43.29 47.45 24.16
C HIS A 148 44.72 47.52 23.60
N ASP A 149 44.93 46.97 22.40
CA ASP A 149 46.23 46.98 21.72
C ASP A 149 46.68 48.42 21.42
N PHE A 150 45.76 49.30 21.00
CA PHE A 150 46.07 50.71 20.77
C PHE A 150 46.46 51.46 22.05
N GLU A 151 45.71 51.28 23.13
CA GLU A 151 46.02 51.87 24.43
C GLU A 151 47.40 51.42 24.92
N LYS A 152 47.69 50.12 24.80
CA LYS A 152 48.94 49.52 25.22
C LYS A 152 50.13 49.99 24.38
N ASP A 153 50.04 49.86 23.06
CA ASP A 153 51.20 50.01 22.17
C ASP A 153 51.42 51.46 21.74
N ILE A 154 50.35 52.25 21.68
CA ILE A 154 50.39 53.65 21.24
C ILE A 154 50.24 54.58 22.43
N LEU A 155 49.10 54.56 23.12
CA LEU A 155 48.75 55.60 24.09
C LEU A 155 49.73 55.66 25.28
N LYS A 156 50.07 54.50 25.86
CA LYS A 156 51.08 54.41 26.94
C LYS A 156 52.49 54.79 26.47
N THR A 157 52.85 54.45 25.23
CA THR A 157 54.17 54.74 24.64
C THR A 157 54.36 56.24 24.34
N ILE A 158 53.32 56.91 23.83
CA ILE A 158 53.40 58.32 23.42
C ILE A 158 53.03 59.32 24.51
N SER A 159 52.44 58.86 25.63
CA SER A 159 51.96 59.71 26.74
C SER A 159 52.99 60.75 27.21
N LYS A 160 54.27 60.37 27.30
CA LYS A 160 55.36 61.27 27.75
C LYS A 160 56.00 62.11 26.63
N LYS A 161 55.65 61.87 25.35
CA LYS A 161 56.25 62.48 24.15
C LYS A 161 55.21 63.07 23.21
N LYS A 162 54.04 63.45 23.74
CA LYS A 162 52.92 63.99 22.97
C LYS A 162 53.36 65.23 22.18
N GLY A 163 53.06 65.27 20.89
CA GLY A 163 53.48 66.35 19.98
C GLY A 163 54.88 66.18 19.36
N SER A 164 55.65 65.17 19.77
CA SER A 164 56.94 64.85 19.14
C SER A 164 56.75 64.20 17.76
N ILE A 165 57.67 64.48 16.83
CA ILE A 165 57.79 63.78 15.54
C ILE A 165 57.79 62.25 15.72
N LEU A 166 58.44 61.76 16.77
CA LEU A 166 58.48 60.32 17.08
C LEU A 166 57.10 59.75 17.45
N ALA A 167 56.25 60.53 18.13
CA ALA A 167 54.89 60.11 18.46
C ALA A 167 54.03 60.01 17.19
N THR A 168 54.15 60.99 16.29
CA THR A 168 53.46 60.98 14.98
C THR A 168 53.91 59.80 14.13
N GLN A 169 55.21 59.52 14.04
CA GLN A 169 55.75 58.36 13.31
C GLN A 169 55.22 57.03 13.86
N LYS A 170 55.08 56.90 15.19
CA LYS A 170 54.54 55.69 15.82
C LYS A 170 53.06 55.47 15.48
N VAL A 171 52.26 56.52 15.48
CA VAL A 171 50.83 56.47 15.07
C VAL A 171 50.71 56.11 13.59
N MET A 172 51.50 56.74 12.72
CA MET A 172 51.50 56.43 11.27
C MET A 172 51.84 54.96 11.01
N LYS A 173 52.91 54.46 11.65
CA LYS A 173 53.28 53.04 11.53
C LYS A 173 52.17 52.10 11.99
N TYR A 174 51.49 52.42 13.10
CA TYR A 174 50.35 51.62 13.56
C TYR A 174 49.22 51.57 12.54
N ILE A 175 48.87 52.71 11.93
CA ILE A 175 47.84 52.79 10.90
C ILE A 175 48.23 51.94 9.67
N GLU A 176 49.49 52.05 9.22
CA GLU A 176 50.01 51.24 8.11
C GLU A 176 49.98 49.74 8.42
N ASP A 177 50.42 49.33 9.61
CA ASP A 177 50.39 47.94 10.05
C ASP A 177 48.95 47.41 10.13
N MET A 178 48.00 48.21 10.62
CA MET A 178 46.58 47.85 10.66
C MET A 178 45.98 47.73 9.26
N ASN A 179 46.34 48.61 8.33
CA ASN A 179 45.93 48.51 6.93
C ASN A 179 46.42 47.19 6.30
N ARG A 180 47.70 46.87 6.48
CA ARG A 180 48.29 45.61 5.97
C ARG A 180 47.61 44.37 6.55
N ARG A 181 47.26 44.38 7.83
CA ARG A 181 46.50 43.27 8.47
C ARG A 181 45.11 43.14 7.87
N ARG A 182 44.39 44.25 7.66
CA ARG A 182 43.05 44.24 7.02
C ARG A 182 43.12 43.70 5.59
N ASP A 183 44.10 44.13 4.80
CA ASP A 183 44.29 43.64 3.43
C ASP A 183 44.58 42.13 3.41
N SER A 184 45.45 41.66 4.31
CA SER A 184 45.75 40.23 4.47
C SER A 184 44.51 39.43 4.86
N MET A 185 43.64 39.98 5.71
CA MET A 185 42.38 39.32 6.10
C MET A 185 41.39 39.30 4.94
N LYS A 186 41.28 40.39 4.18
CA LYS A 186 40.43 40.50 2.99
C LYS A 186 40.78 39.41 1.96
N ASP A 187 42.08 39.21 1.69
CA ASP A 187 42.52 38.16 0.76
C ASP A 187 42.21 36.75 1.27
N LYS A 188 42.41 36.50 2.57
CA LYS A 188 42.01 35.22 3.21
C LYS A 188 40.51 34.96 3.09
N LEU A 189 39.67 35.96 3.38
CA LEU A 189 38.23 35.85 3.27
C LEU A 189 37.78 35.65 1.82
N ARG A 190 38.41 36.34 0.86
CA ARG A 190 38.15 36.15 -0.57
C ARG A 190 38.44 34.72 -1.01
N LEU A 191 39.59 34.15 -0.62
CA LEU A 191 39.95 32.76 -0.93
C LEU A 191 38.96 31.77 -0.30
N LYS A 192 38.60 31.98 0.99
CA LYS A 192 37.57 31.16 1.66
C LYS A 192 36.22 31.25 0.94
N ASN A 193 35.79 32.43 0.53
CA ASN A 193 34.52 32.63 -0.19
C ASN A 193 34.50 31.86 -1.52
N VAL A 194 35.58 31.92 -2.30
CA VAL A 194 35.71 31.15 -3.54
C VAL A 194 35.68 29.65 -3.26
N SER A 195 36.41 29.17 -2.25
CA SER A 195 36.41 27.75 -1.85
C SER A 195 35.02 27.26 -1.44
N LEU A 196 34.32 28.01 -0.59
CA LEU A 196 32.96 27.69 -0.16
C LEU A 196 31.96 27.72 -1.32
N LYS A 197 32.10 28.64 -2.28
CA LYS A 197 31.28 28.66 -3.50
C LYS A 197 31.48 27.40 -4.33
N VAL A 198 32.72 26.92 -4.48
CA VAL A 198 33.02 25.68 -5.18
C VAL A 198 32.44 24.48 -4.44
N GLN A 199 32.59 24.41 -3.10
CA GLN A 199 32.00 23.35 -2.29
C GLN A 199 30.47 23.34 -2.39
N LYS A 200 29.81 24.50 -2.29
CA LYS A 200 28.36 24.63 -2.49
C LYS A 200 27.93 24.08 -3.85
N LYS A 201 28.62 24.46 -4.93
CA LYS A 201 28.32 23.95 -6.28
C LYS A 201 28.47 22.43 -6.36
N LYS A 202 29.53 21.88 -5.78
CA LYS A 202 29.77 20.43 -5.72
C LYS A 202 28.64 19.72 -4.96
N MET A 203 28.28 20.20 -3.77
CA MET A 203 27.20 19.61 -2.96
C MET A 203 25.86 19.66 -3.69
N LEU A 204 25.52 20.79 -4.32
CA LEU A 204 24.29 20.90 -5.12
C LEU A 204 24.29 19.97 -6.35
N SER A 205 25.45 19.74 -6.97
CA SER A 205 25.57 18.78 -8.06
C SER A 205 25.38 17.35 -7.59
N GLN A 206 25.92 17.01 -6.41
CA GLN A 206 25.73 15.68 -5.80
C GLN A 206 24.29 15.45 -5.35
N LEU A 207 23.63 16.49 -4.84
CA LEU A 207 22.21 16.43 -4.49
C LEU A 207 21.37 16.14 -5.73
N ARG A 208 21.57 16.89 -6.82
CA ARG A 208 20.87 16.64 -8.10
C ARG A 208 21.11 15.24 -8.65
N GLN A 209 22.35 14.76 -8.63
CA GLN A 209 22.64 13.38 -9.07
C GLN A 209 21.88 12.34 -8.21
N LYS A 210 21.77 12.57 -6.90
CA LYS A 210 20.99 11.69 -6.01
C LYS A 210 19.50 11.81 -6.24
N GLU A 211 18.99 13.01 -6.53
CA GLU A 211 17.59 13.24 -6.89
C GLU A 211 17.25 12.57 -8.21
N GLU A 212 18.09 12.67 -9.25
CA GLU A 212 17.92 11.99 -10.54
C GLU A 212 17.96 10.45 -10.39
N VAL A 213 18.83 9.92 -9.53
CA VAL A 213 18.84 8.49 -9.18
C VAL A 213 17.61 8.09 -8.36
N GLY A 214 17.06 9.02 -7.56
CA GLY A 214 15.79 8.86 -6.85
C GLY A 214 14.58 8.89 -7.79
N GLU A 215 14.57 9.77 -8.79
CA GLU A 215 13.56 9.82 -9.86
C GLU A 215 13.58 8.58 -10.76
N ALA A 216 14.72 7.88 -10.84
CA ALA A 216 14.80 6.60 -11.55
C ALA A 216 14.07 5.44 -10.83
N LEU A 217 13.72 5.60 -9.55
CA LEU A 217 12.81 4.69 -8.84
C LEU A 217 11.54 5.44 -8.46
N HIS A 218 10.52 5.36 -9.32
CA HIS A 218 9.22 5.90 -8.95
C HIS A 218 8.55 4.99 -7.92
N ASP A 219 7.74 5.59 -7.04
CA ASP A 219 6.84 4.84 -6.15
C ASP A 219 5.93 3.88 -6.95
N VAL A 220 5.62 4.22 -8.20
CA VAL A 220 4.90 3.35 -9.15
C VAL A 220 5.68 2.09 -9.47
N ASP A 221 7.00 2.15 -9.66
CA ASP A 221 7.84 0.97 -9.93
C ASP A 221 7.87 0.05 -8.70
N PHE A 222 7.95 0.62 -7.50
CA PHE A 222 7.85 -0.15 -6.26
C PHE A 222 6.47 -0.80 -6.07
N GLN A 223 5.40 -0.09 -6.41
CA GLN A 223 4.04 -0.65 -6.38
C GLN A 223 3.87 -1.74 -7.42
N GLN A 224 4.39 -1.57 -8.64
CA GLN A 224 4.38 -2.58 -9.68
C GLN A 224 5.12 -3.85 -9.22
N LEU A 225 6.32 -3.71 -8.65
CA LEU A 225 7.09 -4.85 -8.17
C LEU A 225 6.38 -5.59 -7.02
N LYS A 226 5.64 -4.87 -6.16
CA LYS A 226 4.79 -5.49 -5.13
C LYS A 226 3.63 -6.27 -5.73
N ILE A 227 2.97 -5.72 -6.76
CA ILE A 227 1.86 -6.39 -7.45
C ILE A 227 2.37 -7.65 -8.17
N GLU A 228 3.46 -7.54 -8.92
CA GLU A 228 4.07 -8.68 -9.62
C GLU A 228 4.48 -9.79 -8.65
N ASN A 229 5.09 -9.44 -7.52
CA ASN A 229 5.47 -10.42 -6.51
C ASN A 229 4.25 -11.12 -5.90
N ALA A 230 3.19 -10.37 -5.57
CA ALA A 230 1.94 -10.95 -5.08
C ALA A 230 1.32 -11.92 -6.10
N LEU A 231 1.30 -11.54 -7.39
CA LEU A 231 0.80 -12.39 -8.48
C LEU A 231 1.65 -13.66 -8.65
N PHE A 232 2.98 -13.56 -8.55
CA PHE A 232 3.84 -14.73 -8.64
C PHE A 232 3.65 -15.69 -7.46
N LEU A 233 3.47 -15.17 -6.25
CA LEU A 233 3.18 -15.99 -5.07
C LEU A 233 1.85 -16.74 -5.23
N GLU A 234 0.79 -16.06 -5.66
CA GLU A 234 -0.51 -16.70 -5.91
C GLU A 234 -0.42 -17.77 -7.01
N MET A 235 0.34 -17.50 -8.08
CA MET A 235 0.57 -18.48 -9.15
C MET A 235 1.35 -19.70 -8.66
N ILE A 236 2.37 -19.50 -7.82
CA ILE A 236 3.13 -20.60 -7.21
C ILE A 236 2.23 -21.43 -6.31
N GLU A 237 1.37 -20.81 -5.50
CA GLU A 237 0.41 -21.52 -4.65
C GLU A 237 -0.59 -22.34 -5.47
N ALA A 238 -1.16 -21.76 -6.53
CA ALA A 238 -2.07 -22.47 -7.43
C ALA A 238 -1.40 -23.71 -8.06
N ARG A 239 -0.17 -23.57 -8.57
CA ARG A 239 0.59 -24.70 -9.15
C ARG A 239 0.98 -25.75 -8.13
N ASN A 240 1.28 -25.34 -6.89
CA ASN A 240 1.53 -26.28 -5.80
C ASN A 240 0.27 -27.08 -5.45
N GLN A 241 -0.90 -26.45 -5.43
CA GLN A 241 -2.18 -27.13 -5.21
C GLN A 241 -2.47 -28.15 -6.32
N GLU A 242 -2.30 -27.77 -7.60
CA GLU A 242 -2.43 -28.68 -8.74
C GLU A 242 -1.47 -29.88 -8.62
N LEU A 243 -0.21 -29.63 -8.25
CA LEU A 243 0.79 -30.66 -8.05
C LEU A 243 0.39 -31.65 -6.94
N ILE A 244 -0.17 -31.16 -5.84
CA ILE A 244 -0.67 -32.00 -4.75
C ILE A 244 -1.82 -32.88 -5.24
N GLN A 245 -2.77 -32.32 -5.99
CA GLN A 245 -3.90 -33.09 -6.55
C GLN A 245 -3.42 -34.20 -7.48
N LEU A 246 -2.47 -33.89 -8.37
CA LEU A 246 -1.88 -34.89 -9.27
C LEU A 246 -1.12 -35.99 -8.51
N LYS A 247 -0.39 -35.64 -7.44
CA LYS A 247 0.28 -36.63 -6.58
C LYS A 247 -0.72 -37.56 -5.91
N LEU A 248 -1.83 -37.04 -5.40
CA LEU A 248 -2.90 -37.86 -4.80
C LEU A 248 -3.54 -38.79 -5.82
N ALA A 249 -3.89 -38.27 -7.01
CA ALA A 249 -4.47 -39.08 -8.08
C ALA A 249 -3.51 -40.19 -8.56
N SER A 250 -2.22 -39.86 -8.72
CA SER A 250 -1.18 -40.82 -9.07
C SER A 250 -1.02 -41.89 -7.98
N GLY A 251 -1.00 -41.49 -6.71
CA GLY A 251 -0.95 -42.40 -5.56
C GLY A 251 -2.13 -43.38 -5.53
N ASN A 252 -3.35 -42.87 -5.73
CA ASN A 252 -4.56 -43.70 -5.80
C ASN A 252 -4.51 -44.69 -6.97
N THR A 253 -4.07 -44.22 -8.15
CA THR A 253 -3.93 -45.08 -9.34
C THR A 253 -2.91 -46.19 -9.09
N LEU A 254 -1.79 -45.89 -8.43
CA LEU A 254 -0.77 -46.87 -8.07
C LEU A 254 -1.31 -47.92 -7.06
N GLN A 255 -2.09 -47.49 -6.07
CA GLN A 255 -2.75 -48.40 -5.13
C GLN A 255 -3.71 -49.36 -5.84
N ILE A 256 -4.54 -48.84 -6.76
CA ILE A 256 -5.45 -49.65 -7.57
C ILE A 256 -4.67 -50.64 -8.43
N LEU A 257 -3.62 -50.18 -9.12
CA LEU A 257 -2.77 -51.02 -9.96
C LEU A 257 -2.13 -52.15 -9.14
N ASN A 258 -1.59 -51.85 -7.96
CA ASN A 258 -1.04 -52.86 -7.07
C ASN A 258 -2.09 -53.87 -6.61
N ALA A 259 -3.31 -53.43 -6.30
CA ALA A 259 -4.40 -54.34 -5.96
C ALA A 259 -4.75 -55.30 -7.10
N TYR A 260 -4.81 -54.81 -8.34
CA TYR A 260 -5.02 -55.66 -9.52
C TYR A 260 -3.85 -56.60 -9.79
N LYS A 261 -2.60 -56.13 -9.65
CA LYS A 261 -1.40 -56.96 -9.76
C LYS A 261 -1.41 -58.11 -8.74
N SER A 262 -1.77 -57.84 -7.49
CA SER A 262 -1.91 -58.89 -6.46
C SER A 262 -3.07 -59.86 -6.74
N LYS A 263 -4.19 -59.40 -7.31
CA LYS A 263 -5.28 -60.29 -7.75
C LYS A 263 -4.84 -61.19 -8.91
N LEU A 264 -4.13 -60.64 -9.89
CA LEU A 264 -3.60 -61.38 -11.02
C LEU A 264 -2.58 -62.45 -10.57
N HIS A 265 -1.65 -62.09 -9.68
CA HIS A 265 -0.70 -63.07 -9.14
C HIS A 265 -1.39 -64.24 -8.43
N ARG A 266 -2.43 -63.96 -7.62
CA ARG A 266 -3.22 -65.01 -6.98
C ARG A 266 -3.95 -65.91 -7.98
N ALA A 267 -4.56 -65.33 -9.02
CA ALA A 267 -5.22 -66.10 -10.07
C ALA A 267 -4.23 -66.98 -10.86
N MET A 268 -3.04 -66.45 -11.16
CA MET A 268 -1.97 -67.18 -11.82
C MET A 268 -1.49 -68.35 -10.97
N GLU A 269 -1.26 -68.13 -9.67
CA GLU A 269 -0.86 -69.18 -8.73
C GLU A 269 -1.93 -70.27 -8.61
N MET A 270 -3.21 -69.88 -8.58
CA MET A 270 -4.33 -70.82 -8.59
C MET A 270 -4.37 -71.63 -9.89
N SER A 271 -4.16 -71.01 -11.06
CA SER A 271 -4.07 -71.71 -12.35
C SER A 271 -2.96 -72.75 -12.34
N ILE A 272 -1.75 -72.36 -11.89
CA ILE A 272 -0.60 -73.26 -11.79
C ILE A 272 -0.91 -74.45 -10.87
N ASN A 273 -1.62 -74.22 -9.76
CA ASN A 273 -2.01 -75.29 -8.85
C ASN A 273 -3.08 -76.21 -9.45
N LEU A 274 -4.06 -75.66 -10.17
CA LEU A 274 -5.07 -76.44 -10.90
C LEU A 274 -4.44 -77.29 -12.01
N ASP A 275 -3.47 -76.75 -12.74
CA ASP A 275 -2.73 -77.50 -13.77
C ASP A 275 -1.98 -78.69 -13.14
N LYS A 276 -1.35 -78.50 -11.98
CA LYS A 276 -0.72 -79.59 -11.21
C LYS A 276 -1.76 -80.63 -10.78
N GLU A 277 -2.90 -80.21 -10.23
CA GLU A 277 -3.97 -81.14 -9.86
C GLU A 277 -4.51 -81.91 -11.07
N PHE A 278 -4.66 -81.24 -12.21
CA PHE A 278 -5.13 -81.84 -13.45
C PHE A 278 -4.16 -82.91 -13.95
N LEU A 279 -2.85 -82.62 -13.93
CA LEU A 279 -1.81 -83.61 -14.26
C LEU A 279 -1.87 -84.82 -13.32
N LEU A 280 -1.96 -84.60 -12.00
CA LEU A 280 -2.06 -85.69 -11.02
C LEU A 280 -3.33 -86.54 -11.22
N ARG A 281 -4.49 -85.91 -11.47
CA ARG A 281 -5.74 -86.62 -11.76
C ARG A 281 -5.65 -87.41 -13.06
N ASN A 282 -5.05 -86.86 -14.11
CA ASN A 282 -4.84 -87.57 -15.37
C ASN A 282 -3.92 -88.77 -15.22
N GLU A 283 -2.84 -88.66 -14.43
CA GLU A 283 -1.98 -89.81 -14.13
C GLU A 283 -2.74 -90.90 -13.37
N LEU A 284 -3.57 -90.53 -12.39
CA LEU A 284 -4.43 -91.46 -11.67
C LEU A 284 -5.43 -92.15 -12.60
N LEU A 285 -6.10 -91.38 -13.48
CA LEU A 285 -7.03 -91.92 -14.48
C LEU A 285 -6.33 -92.93 -15.40
N LYS A 286 -5.13 -92.62 -15.90
CA LYS A 286 -4.33 -93.56 -16.71
C LYS A 286 -3.99 -94.85 -15.96
N LYS A 287 -3.76 -94.78 -14.64
CA LYS A 287 -3.53 -96.00 -13.82
C LYS A 287 -4.80 -96.83 -13.70
N ILE A 288 -5.93 -96.20 -13.39
CA ILE A 288 -7.24 -96.87 -13.29
C ILE A 288 -7.62 -97.50 -14.64
N GLU A 289 -7.40 -96.80 -15.75
CA GLU A 289 -7.67 -97.32 -17.09
C GLU A 289 -6.84 -98.56 -17.40
N LYS A 290 -5.54 -98.55 -17.07
CA LYS A 290 -4.68 -99.74 -17.16
C LYS A 290 -5.15 -100.89 -16.27
N GLU A 291 -5.52 -100.61 -15.03
CA GLU A 291 -6.06 -101.61 -14.11
C GLU A 291 -7.38 -102.20 -14.65
N THR A 292 -8.25 -101.35 -15.22
CA THR A 292 -9.52 -101.76 -15.83
C THR A 292 -9.28 -102.64 -17.06
N GLN A 293 -8.36 -102.26 -17.94
CA GLN A 293 -7.95 -103.09 -19.09
C GLN A 293 -7.40 -104.44 -18.64
N GLN A 294 -6.56 -104.48 -17.61
CA GLN A 294 -6.04 -105.75 -17.06
C GLN A 294 -7.15 -106.63 -16.49
N VAL A 295 -8.16 -106.03 -15.84
CA VAL A 295 -9.35 -106.77 -15.37
C VAL A 295 -10.13 -107.31 -16.56
N GLU A 296 -10.35 -106.50 -17.60
CA GLU A 296 -11.07 -106.88 -18.82
C GLU A 296 -10.35 -108.00 -19.58
N GLU A 297 -9.02 -107.97 -19.72
CA GLU A 297 -8.23 -109.05 -20.31
C GLU A 297 -8.27 -110.35 -19.50
N LYS A 298 -8.31 -110.25 -18.17
CA LYS A 298 -8.41 -111.42 -17.28
C LYS A 298 -9.83 -111.96 -17.20
N LEU A 299 -10.85 -111.15 -17.52
CA LEU A 299 -12.27 -111.49 -17.41
C LEU A 299 -12.64 -112.74 -18.22
N PRO A 300 -12.30 -112.89 -19.53
CA PRO A 300 -12.58 -114.10 -20.29
C PRO A 300 -11.92 -115.34 -19.69
N ASN A 301 -10.70 -115.19 -19.17
CA ASN A 301 -9.94 -116.31 -18.62
C ASN A 301 -10.52 -116.75 -17.26
N TRP A 302 -10.97 -115.81 -16.44
CA TRP A 302 -11.72 -116.08 -15.20
C TRP A 302 -13.10 -116.66 -15.50
N PHE A 303 -13.84 -116.11 -16.48
CA PHE A 303 -15.11 -116.66 -16.95
C PHE A 303 -14.94 -118.07 -17.49
N ALA A 304 -13.90 -118.36 -18.27
CA ALA A 304 -13.62 -119.69 -18.79
C ALA A 304 -13.29 -120.68 -17.66
N LYS A 305 -12.48 -120.28 -16.66
CA LYS A 305 -12.22 -121.09 -15.46
C LYS A 305 -13.49 -121.32 -14.65
N TRP A 306 -14.33 -120.31 -14.48
CA TRP A 306 -15.61 -120.42 -13.79
C TRP A 306 -16.57 -121.32 -14.56
N LEU A 307 -16.68 -121.17 -15.88
CA LEU A 307 -17.48 -122.05 -16.74
C LEU A 307 -16.98 -123.49 -16.65
N HIS A 308 -15.66 -123.72 -16.69
CA HIS A 308 -15.06 -125.05 -16.56
C HIS A 308 -15.35 -125.66 -15.18
N HIS A 309 -15.27 -124.87 -14.11
CA HIS A 309 -15.62 -125.34 -12.76
C HIS A 309 -17.13 -125.61 -12.63
N PHE A 310 -17.97 -124.79 -13.24
CA PHE A 310 -19.43 -124.93 -13.24
C PHE A 310 -19.90 -126.11 -14.10
N THR A 311 -19.30 -126.33 -15.27
CA THR A 311 -19.55 -127.51 -16.10
C THR A 311 -19.01 -128.78 -15.47
N PHE A 312 -17.87 -128.72 -14.76
CA PHE A 312 -17.36 -129.83 -13.95
C PHE A 312 -18.35 -130.20 -12.83
N GLN A 313 -18.89 -129.21 -12.11
CA GLN A 313 -19.94 -129.44 -11.10
C GLN A 313 -21.27 -129.95 -11.68
N LEU A 314 -21.65 -129.55 -12.90
CA LEU A 314 -22.84 -130.09 -13.59
C LEU A 314 -22.61 -131.53 -14.10
N CYS A 315 -21.41 -131.87 -14.56
CA CYS A 315 -21.06 -133.22 -15.03
C CYS A 315 -20.96 -134.25 -13.90
N GLU A 316 -20.54 -133.87 -12.69
CA GLU A 316 -20.62 -134.76 -11.52
C GLU A 316 -22.08 -135.03 -11.08
N GLY A 317 -23.06 -134.29 -11.62
CA GLY A 317 -24.48 -134.43 -11.30
C GLY A 317 -25.35 -135.20 -12.31
N SER A 318 -24.90 -135.51 -13.54
CA SER A 318 -25.77 -136.11 -14.57
C SER A 318 -25.08 -137.15 -15.46
N SER A 319 -25.43 -138.42 -15.26
CA SER A 319 -25.15 -139.53 -16.16
C SER A 319 -26.15 -139.55 -17.33
N PHE A 320 -25.75 -139.05 -18.51
CA PHE A 320 -26.10 -139.53 -19.87
C PHE A 320 -25.74 -138.49 -20.96
N CYS A 321 -25.45 -138.99 -22.17
CA CYS A 321 -25.51 -138.34 -23.50
C CYS A 321 -24.21 -138.00 -24.25
N THR A 322 -24.01 -138.82 -25.27
CA THR A 322 -23.28 -138.65 -26.53
C THR A 322 -23.77 -137.44 -27.36
N SER A 323 -22.85 -136.80 -28.09
CA SER A 323 -22.98 -136.01 -29.35
C SER A 323 -22.42 -134.57 -29.35
N SER A 324 -21.45 -134.35 -30.25
CA SER A 324 -20.93 -133.13 -30.91
C SER A 324 -21.01 -131.73 -30.22
N PRO A 325 -19.87 -131.05 -29.94
CA PRO A 325 -19.86 -129.74 -29.28
C PRO A 325 -19.86 -128.55 -30.26
N ALA A 326 -20.70 -128.55 -31.29
CA ALA A 326 -20.76 -127.47 -32.29
C ALA A 326 -21.87 -126.42 -32.03
N LEU A 327 -22.60 -126.45 -30.90
CA LEU A 327 -23.87 -125.71 -30.81
C LEU A 327 -24.26 -125.29 -29.39
N VAL A 328 -23.45 -124.48 -28.69
CA VAL A 328 -23.92 -123.84 -27.43
C VAL A 328 -23.51 -122.35 -27.26
N ILE A 329 -22.68 -121.76 -28.12
CA ILE A 329 -22.26 -120.34 -27.94
C ILE A 329 -22.94 -119.44 -28.98
N PHE A 330 -24.27 -119.35 -28.90
CA PHE A 330 -25.06 -118.29 -29.55
C PHE A 330 -26.22 -117.89 -28.62
N ARG A 331 -25.87 -117.28 -27.49
CA ARG A 331 -26.78 -116.46 -26.68
C ARG A 331 -25.93 -115.66 -25.70
N PHE A 332 -26.18 -114.35 -25.65
CA PHE A 332 -25.38 -113.28 -25.03
C PHE A 332 -24.42 -112.57 -25.99
N PHE A 333 -25.02 -111.89 -26.98
CA PHE A 333 -24.73 -110.48 -27.19
C PHE A 333 -25.72 -109.67 -26.35
#